data_AF-A0A958MPU7-F1
#
_entry.id   AF-A0A958MPU7-F1
#
_cell.length_a   1.000
_cell.length_b   1.000
_cell.length_c   1.000
_cell.angle_alpha   90.00
_cell.angle_beta   90.00
_cell.angle_gamma   90.00
#
_symmetry.space_group_name_H-M   'P 1'
#
loop_
_entity.id
_entity.type
_entity.pdbx_description
1 polymer ?
#
loop_
_entity_poly.entity_id
_entity_poly.type
_entity_poly.pdbx_seq_one_letter_code
_entity_poly.pdbx_strand_id
1 'polypeptide(L)'
;MISDFLSVLVDYAWGLPLVVLLMGGGFVLLGYSRFLPLTGMKRAFALVGGQFHHEGEARADGQISHFQALMNALAATIGLGNIAGVAVAISQGGPGAVFWMWVAAQIGMNTKFFECTLSVMYCGRD
;
A
#
# COMPACT_ATOMS: atom_id res chain seq x y z
N MET A 1 4.05 -22.41 -30.31
CA MET A 1 2.89 -23.06 -29.68
C MET A 1 2.94 -23.00 -28.15
N ILE A 2 3.93 -23.60 -27.45
CA ILE A 2 4.10 -23.41 -25.99
C ILE A 2 4.43 -21.95 -25.65
N SER A 3 5.33 -21.31 -26.41
CA SER A 3 5.70 -19.91 -26.25
C SER A 3 4.49 -18.98 -26.32
N ASP A 4 3.64 -19.21 -27.32
CA ASP A 4 2.50 -18.34 -27.62
C ASP A 4 1.42 -18.48 -26.53
N PHE A 5 1.20 -19.71 -26.05
CA PHE A 5 0.33 -19.95 -24.91
C PHE A 5 0.86 -19.30 -23.61
N LEU A 6 2.16 -19.38 -23.35
CA LEU A 6 2.77 -18.74 -22.19
C LEU A 6 2.70 -17.21 -22.28
N SER A 7 2.92 -16.62 -23.44
CA SER A 7 2.79 -15.17 -23.65
C SER A 7 1.37 -14.69 -23.34
N VAL A 8 0.34 -15.39 -23.84
CA VAL A 8 -1.06 -15.05 -23.54
C VAL A 8 -1.36 -15.13 -22.04
N LEU A 9 -0.85 -16.15 -21.34
CA LEU A 9 -1.00 -16.26 -19.89
C LEU A 9 -0.30 -15.14 -19.13
N VAL A 10 0.92 -14.79 -19.54
CA VAL A 10 1.70 -13.71 -18.93
C VAL A 10 1.02 -12.35 -19.13
N ASP A 11 0.54 -12.07 -20.35
CA ASP A 11 -0.14 -10.82 -20.67
C ASP A 11 -1.47 -10.69 -19.91
N TYR A 12 -2.17 -11.80 -19.68
CA TYR A 12 -3.40 -11.79 -18.90
C TYR A 12 -3.13 -11.62 -17.39
N ALA A 13 -2.09 -12.28 -16.87
CA ALA A 13 -1.75 -12.25 -15.44
C ALA A 13 -1.10 -10.93 -15.00
N TRP A 14 -0.25 -10.34 -15.84
CA TRP A 14 0.57 -9.16 -15.49
C TRP A 14 0.23 -7.90 -16.30
N GLY A 15 -0.64 -8.02 -17.30
CA GLY A 15 -1.02 -6.89 -18.14
C GLY A 15 -2.22 -6.12 -17.62
N LEU A 16 -3.03 -5.63 -18.55
CA LEU A 16 -4.17 -4.76 -18.27
C LEU A 16 -5.20 -5.33 -17.27
N PRO A 17 -5.55 -6.64 -17.26
CA PRO A 17 -6.53 -7.16 -16.32
C PRO A 17 -6.14 -6.95 -14.86
N LEU A 18 -4.87 -7.16 -14.52
CA LEU A 18 -4.35 -6.94 -13.17
C LEU A 18 -4.39 -5.47 -12.79
N VAL A 19 -4.01 -4.57 -13.71
CA VAL A 19 -4.05 -3.12 -13.48
C VAL A 19 -5.48 -2.65 -13.24
N VAL A 20 -6.44 -3.12 -14.05
CA VAL A 20 -7.86 -2.79 -13.88
C VAL A 20 -8.40 -3.33 -12.57
N LEU A 21 -8.01 -4.55 -12.17
CA LEU A 21 -8.41 -5.13 -10.89
C LEU A 21 -7.88 -4.32 -9.71
N LEU A 22 -6.59 -3.94 -9.72
CA LEU A 22 -5.95 -3.19 -8.65
C LEU A 22 -6.48 -1.75 -8.57
N MET A 23 -6.56 -1.05 -9.70
CA MET A 23 -7.12 0.31 -9.73
C MET A 23 -8.59 0.29 -9.37
N GLY A 24 -9.39 -0.55 -10.03
CA GLY A 24 -10.83 -0.65 -9.82
C GLY A 24 -11.18 -1.08 -8.40
N GLY A 25 -10.53 -2.12 -7.89
CA GLY A 25 -10.71 -2.59 -6.51
C GLY A 25 -10.36 -1.50 -5.49
N GLY A 26 -9.23 -0.81 -5.67
CA GLY A 26 -8.85 0.29 -4.79
C GLY A 26 -9.80 1.49 -4.86
N PHE A 27 -10.38 1.80 -6.02
CA PHE A 27 -11.43 2.83 -6.14
C PHE A 27 -12.73 2.43 -5.44
N VAL A 28 -13.15 1.16 -5.55
CA VAL A 28 -14.33 0.64 -4.84
C VAL A 28 -14.12 0.72 -3.33
N LEU A 29 -12.95 0.32 -2.83
CA LEU A 29 -12.58 0.42 -1.42
C LEU A 29 -12.48 1.88 -0.94
N LEU A 30 -12.00 2.78 -1.81
CA LEU A 30 -11.95 4.21 -1.52
C LEU A 30 -13.36 4.80 -1.34
N GLY A 31 -14.29 4.45 -2.24
CA GLY A 31 -15.70 4.84 -2.13
C GLY A 31 -16.37 4.25 -0.88
N TYR A 32 -16.14 2.96 -0.60
CA TYR A 32 -16.67 2.27 0.58
C TYR A 32 -16.16 2.89 1.89
N SER A 33 -14.88 3.23 1.97
CA SER A 33 -14.28 3.87 3.16
C SER A 33 -14.59 5.36 3.31
N ARG A 34 -15.34 5.97 2.38
CA ARG A 34 -15.65 7.42 2.38
C ARG A 34 -14.40 8.30 2.52
N PHE A 35 -13.32 7.94 1.80
CA PHE A 35 -12.04 8.65 1.84
C PHE A 35 -11.38 8.73 3.23
N LEU A 36 -11.71 7.80 4.14
CA LEU A 36 -11.16 7.78 5.49
C LEU A 36 -9.62 7.70 5.54
N PRO A 37 -8.92 6.88 4.72
CA PRO A 37 -7.45 6.84 4.72
C PRO A 37 -6.83 8.19 4.36
N LEU A 38 -7.47 8.95 3.48
CA LEU A 38 -7.05 10.27 3.04
C LEU A 38 -7.24 11.33 4.12
N THR A 39 -8.43 11.38 4.74
CA THR A 39 -8.73 12.35 5.81
C THR A 39 -7.98 12.02 7.11
N GLY A 40 -7.70 10.73 7.35
CA GLY A 40 -7.04 10.22 8.55
C GLY A 40 -5.52 10.47 8.60
N MET A 41 -4.89 10.87 7.50
CA MET A 41 -3.42 11.06 7.43
C MET A 41 -2.90 11.99 8.53
N LYS A 42 -3.60 13.10 8.84
CA LYS A 42 -3.18 14.03 9.91
C LYS A 42 -3.11 13.35 11.28
N ARG A 43 -4.10 12.51 11.59
CA ARG A 43 -4.16 11.75 12.85
C ARG A 43 -3.08 10.67 12.88
N ALA A 44 -2.81 10.01 11.75
CA ALA A 44 -1.74 9.03 11.64
C ALA A 44 -0.36 9.65 11.91
N PHE A 45 -0.06 10.83 11.35
CA PHE A 45 1.20 11.54 11.63
C PHE A 45 1.32 11.97 13.10
N ALA A 46 0.24 12.44 13.72
CA ALA A 46 0.24 12.78 15.15
C ALA A 46 0.48 11.55 16.05
N LEU A 47 -0.04 10.38 15.65
CA LEU A 47 0.18 9.10 16.35
C LEU A 47 1.63 8.62 16.27
N VAL A 48 2.23 8.69 15.08
CA VAL A 48 3.63 8.35 14.86
C VAL A 48 4.57 9.33 15.57
N GLY A 49 4.18 10.61 15.64
CA GLY A 49 4.95 11.68 16.30
C GLY A 49 4.90 11.68 17.83
N GLY A 50 4.30 10.66 18.46
CA GLY A 50 4.33 10.51 19.92
C GLY A 50 3.33 11.40 20.68
N GLN A 51 2.36 12.03 20.01
CA GLN A 51 1.39 12.91 20.67
C GLN A 51 0.29 12.17 21.46
N PHE A 52 0.23 10.84 21.33
CA PHE A 52 -0.70 9.98 22.06
C PHE A 52 0.08 8.91 22.85
N HIS A 53 0.89 9.34 23.81
CA HIS A 53 1.35 8.46 24.88
C HIS A 53 0.21 8.39 25.92
N HIS A 54 -0.68 7.40 25.81
CA HIS A 54 -1.62 7.14 26.90
C HIS A 54 -0.85 6.55 28.08
N GLU A 55 -0.60 7.37 29.10
CA GLU A 55 -0.02 6.96 30.39
C GLU A 55 -0.96 6.07 31.25
N GLY A 56 -2.02 5.48 30.67
CA GLY A 56 -3.09 4.85 31.46
C GLY A 56 -3.82 3.66 30.84
N GLU A 57 -3.49 3.21 29.62
CA GLU A 57 -4.09 2.00 29.08
C GLU A 57 -3.20 0.80 29.36
N ALA A 58 -3.66 -0.04 30.29
CA ALA A 58 -3.05 -1.30 30.68
C ALA A 58 -2.58 -2.07 29.44
N ARG A 59 -1.25 -2.16 29.27
CA ARG A 59 -0.57 -3.25 28.57
C ARG A 59 -1.19 -3.58 27.19
N ALA A 60 -1.18 -2.62 26.26
CA ALA A 60 -1.16 -3.00 24.86
C ALA A 60 0.13 -3.78 24.64
N ASP A 61 0.02 -5.06 24.28
CA ASP A 61 1.12 -6.03 24.11
C ASP A 61 1.94 -5.73 22.83
N GLY A 62 2.32 -4.45 22.65
CA GLY A 62 3.12 -3.98 21.53
C GLY A 62 4.58 -3.96 21.93
N GLN A 63 5.36 -4.93 21.42
CA GLN A 63 6.79 -5.04 21.71
C GLN A 63 7.63 -3.87 21.14
N ILE A 64 7.05 -3.02 20.29
CA ILE A 64 7.74 -1.93 19.58
C ILE A 64 6.88 -0.65 19.51
N SER A 65 7.54 0.51 19.46
CA SER A 65 6.89 1.82 19.27
C SER A 65 6.19 1.92 17.91
N HIS A 66 5.14 2.74 17.80
CA HIS A 66 4.44 3.04 16.54
C HIS A 66 5.39 3.53 15.42
N PHE A 67 6.38 4.35 15.78
CA PHE A 67 7.39 4.81 14.82
C PHE A 67 8.29 3.66 14.35
N GLN A 68 8.70 2.78 15.27
CA GLN A 68 9.53 1.63 14.94
C GLN A 68 8.78 0.61 14.07
N ALA A 69 7.49 0.38 14.34
CA ALA A 69 6.63 -0.45 13.52
C ALA A 69 6.49 0.12 12.10
N LEU A 70 6.29 1.44 11.96
CA LEU A 70 6.25 2.12 10.67
C LEU A 70 7.58 1.98 9.91
N MET A 71 8.71 2.23 10.58
CA MET A 71 10.03 2.13 9.96
C MET A 71 10.33 0.70 9.50
N ASN A 72 9.93 -0.31 10.26
CA ASN A 72 10.05 -1.71 9.85
C ASN A 72 9.23 -2.00 8.57
N ALA A 73 7.99 -1.52 8.50
CA ALA A 73 7.16 -1.68 7.31
C ALA A 73 7.72 -0.90 6.09
N LEU A 74 8.26 0.30 6.30
CA LEU A 74 8.90 1.08 5.25
C LEU A 74 10.19 0.43 4.75
N ALA A 75 11.02 -0.10 5.63
CA ALA A 75 12.23 -0.83 5.26
C ALA A 75 11.93 -2.07 4.42
N ALA A 76 10.82 -2.76 4.70
CA ALA A 76 10.38 -3.91 3.91
C ALA A 76 9.87 -3.54 2.51
N THR A 77 9.44 -2.29 2.30
CA THR A 77 8.80 -1.85 1.05
C THR A 77 9.69 -0.95 0.18
N ILE A 78 10.69 -0.28 0.76
CA ILE A 78 11.64 0.57 0.04
C ILE A 78 12.91 -0.23 -0.27
N GLY A 79 13.23 -0.39 -1.55
CA GLY A 79 14.45 -1.06 -1.98
C GLY A 79 14.96 -0.58 -3.34
N LEU A 80 16.12 -1.11 -3.75
CA LEU A 80 16.76 -0.78 -5.04
C LEU A 80 15.83 -1.04 -6.23
N GLY A 81 14.98 -2.07 -6.12
CA GLY A 81 13.96 -2.40 -7.13
C GLY A 81 12.98 -1.25 -7.40
N ASN A 82 12.59 -0.48 -6.39
CA ASN A 82 11.68 0.66 -6.59
C ASN A 82 12.39 1.81 -7.32
N ILE A 83 13.66 2.06 -7.02
CA ILE A 83 14.44 3.11 -7.68
C ILE A 83 14.66 2.74 -9.16
N ALA A 84 15.09 1.50 -9.43
CA ALA A 84 15.27 1.00 -10.80
C ALA A 84 13.93 0.95 -11.56
N GLY A 85 12.85 0.52 -10.92
CA GLY A 85 11.51 0.48 -11.51
C GLY A 85 10.99 1.86 -11.91
N VAL A 86 11.20 2.88 -11.06
CA VAL A 86 10.88 4.28 -11.40
C VAL A 86 11.72 4.77 -12.57
N ALA A 87 13.02 4.47 -12.59
CA ALA A 87 13.89 4.84 -13.71
C ALA A 87 13.43 4.22 -15.04
N VAL A 88 13.03 2.95 -15.03
CA VAL A 88 12.49 2.24 -16.21
C VAL A 88 11.13 2.81 -16.62
N ALA A 89 10.25 3.10 -15.66
CA ALA A 89 8.93 3.67 -15.94
C ALA A 89 9.04 5.06 -16.60
N ILE A 90 9.98 5.90 -16.14
CA ILE A 90 10.22 7.22 -16.73
C ILE A 90 10.91 7.10 -18.09
N SER A 91 11.87 6.19 -18.24
CA SER A 91 12.60 6.04 -19.51
C SER A 91 11.70 5.51 -20.63
N GLN A 92 10.76 4.60 -20.31
CA GLN A 92 9.83 4.02 -21.30
C GLN A 92 8.53 4.82 -21.44
N GLY A 93 7.96 5.32 -20.34
CA GLY A 93 6.68 6.02 -20.31
C GLY A 93 6.78 7.55 -20.37
N GLY A 94 7.99 8.10 -20.34
CA GLY A 94 8.25 9.53 -20.28
C GLY A 94 7.98 10.14 -18.89
N PRO A 95 8.18 11.46 -18.74
CA PRO A 95 8.04 12.13 -17.44
C PRO A 95 6.62 12.09 -16.86
N GLY A 96 5.60 11.88 -17.71
CA GLY A 96 4.20 11.75 -17.27
C GLY A 96 3.91 10.50 -16.44
N ALA A 97 4.80 9.50 -16.45
CA ALA A 97 4.66 8.29 -15.63
C ALA A 97 4.60 8.60 -14.13
N VAL A 98 5.31 9.63 -13.67
CA VAL A 98 5.37 10.02 -12.25
C VAL A 98 3.99 10.44 -11.73
N PHE A 99 3.21 11.16 -12.54
CA PHE A 99 1.85 11.55 -12.19
C PHE A 99 0.98 10.32 -11.91
N TRP A 100 1.04 9.33 -12.81
CA TRP A 100 0.30 8.08 -12.66
C TRP A 100 0.79 7.23 -11.48
N MET A 101 2.08 7.29 -11.15
CA MET A 101 2.62 6.65 -9.95
C MET A 101 2.02 7.24 -8.67
N TRP A 102 1.83 8.56 -8.58
CA TRP A 102 1.15 9.18 -7.44
C TRP A 102 -0.33 8.79 -7.34
N VAL A 103 -1.03 8.74 -8.47
CA VAL A 103 -2.43 8.28 -8.52
C VAL A 103 -2.52 6.82 -8.06
N ALA A 104 -1.64 5.94 -8.56
CA ALA A 104 -1.59 4.54 -8.17
C ALA A 104 -1.23 4.38 -6.68
N ALA A 105 -0.31 5.19 -6.15
CA ALA A 105 0.04 5.19 -4.73
C ALA A 105 -1.17 5.58 -3.86
N GLN A 106 -1.94 6.56 -4.29
CA GLN A 106 -3.14 6.99 -3.57
C GLN A 106 -4.20 5.89 -3.50
N ILE A 107 -4.39 5.15 -4.59
CA ILE A 107 -5.31 4.01 -4.65
C ILE A 107 -4.77 2.84 -3.83
N GLY A 108 -3.47 2.56 -3.94
CA GLY A 108 -2.77 1.50 -3.21
C GLY A 108 -2.82 1.69 -1.70
N MET A 109 -2.74 2.93 -1.22
CA MET A 109 -2.87 3.25 0.21
C MET A 109 -4.22 2.79 0.78
N ASN A 110 -5.32 2.92 0.04
CA ASN A 110 -6.63 2.46 0.50
C ASN A 110 -6.66 0.94 0.63
N THR A 111 -6.13 0.24 -0.39
CA THR A 111 -6.06 -1.22 -0.37
C THR A 111 -5.22 -1.70 0.82
N LYS A 112 -4.07 -1.06 1.06
CA LYS A 112 -3.20 -1.40 2.19
C LYS A 112 -3.84 -1.13 3.55
N PHE A 113 -4.61 -0.06 3.66
CA PHE A 113 -5.37 0.24 4.88
C PHE A 113 -6.37 -0.88 5.23
N PHE A 114 -7.13 -1.36 4.23
CA PHE A 114 -8.04 -2.49 4.44
C PHE A 114 -7.29 -3.78 4.75
N GLU A 115 -6.20 -4.08 4.04
CA GLU A 115 -5.37 -5.26 4.31
C GLU A 115 -4.87 -5.29 5.76
N CYS A 116 -4.33 -4.18 6.25
CA CYS A 116 -3.87 -4.07 7.65
C CYS A 116 -5.04 -4.18 8.65
N THR A 117 -6.19 -3.59 8.33
CA THR A 117 -7.38 -3.66 9.19
C THR A 117 -7.92 -5.08 9.28
N LEU A 118 -8.04 -5.78 8.15
CA LEU A 118 -8.43 -7.19 8.11
C LEU A 118 -7.42 -8.07 8.84
N SER A 119 -6.12 -7.82 8.66
CA SER A 119 -5.07 -8.54 9.38
C SER A 119 -5.25 -8.45 10.90
N VAL A 120 -5.53 -7.25 11.44
CA VAL A 120 -5.80 -7.09 12.88
C VAL A 120 -7.14 -7.73 13.31
N MET A 121 -8.18 -7.69 12.46
CA MET A 121 -9.48 -8.29 12.80
C MET A 121 -9.48 -9.82 12.80
N TYR A 122 -8.68 -10.46 11.94
CA TYR A 122 -8.72 -11.89 11.70
C TYR A 122 -7.47 -12.66 12.14
N CYS A 123 -6.36 -11.98 12.44
CA CYS A 123 -5.21 -12.64 13.04
C CYS A 123 -5.59 -13.04 14.47
N GLY A 124 -5.78 -14.35 14.67
CA GLY A 124 -6.06 -14.95 15.97
C GLY A 124 -4.96 -14.59 16.96
N ARG A 125 -5.38 -14.20 18.16
CA ARG A 125 -4.49 -13.96 19.29
C ARG A 125 -4.15 -15.33 19.88
N ASP A 126 -3.11 -15.97 19.34
CA ASP A 126 -2.42 -17.10 20.00
C ASP A 126 -1.30 -16.57 20.90
#